data_AF-A0A965PPQ3-F1
#
_entry.id   AF-A0A965PPQ3-F1
#
_cell.length_a   1.000
_cell.length_b   1.000
_cell.length_c   1.000
_cell.angle_alpha   90.00
_cell.angle_beta   90.00
_cell.angle_gamma   90.00
#
_symmetry.space_group_name_H-M   'P 1'
#
loop_
_entity.id
_entity.type
_entity.pdbx_description
1 polymer ?
#
loop_
_entity_poly.entity_id
_entity_poly.type
_entity_poly.pdbx_seq_one_letter_code
_entity_poly.pdbx_strand_id
1 'polypeptide(L)'
;MAGEWLAIDIGLPEKPEVQELIDLTGEPVEVVVFRLFKLWGWASMHCADGVARMTLPRLVRTCGADKEFWTAVARVGWLEIDETAATVAVPGWDRRFSQAAKSRAQHADRSREHEERNPGRKRKPEPSGAYAPDDPAHER
;
A
#
# COMPACT_ATOMS: atom_id res chain seq x y z
N MET A 1 15.57 -7.73 8.46
CA MET A 1 14.24 -7.34 9.00
C MET A 1 13.63 -6.40 7.97
N ALA A 2 12.61 -6.82 7.22
CA ALA A 2 11.91 -5.91 6.32
C ALA A 2 11.14 -4.88 7.17
N GLY A 3 11.28 -3.59 6.86
CA GLY A 3 10.57 -2.51 7.54
C GLY A 3 9.08 -2.50 7.20
N GLU A 4 8.34 -1.58 7.81
CA GLU A 4 6.93 -1.39 7.47
C GLU A 4 6.73 -0.91 6.02
N TRP A 5 5.65 -1.39 5.41
CA TRP A 5 5.34 -1.11 4.00
C TRP A 5 4.02 -0.36 3.85
N LEU A 6 4.03 0.64 2.97
CA LEU A 6 2.87 1.47 2.63
C LEU A 6 2.66 1.46 1.11
N ALA A 7 1.44 1.13 0.67
CA ALA A 7 1.04 1.28 -0.71
C ALA A 7 0.87 2.77 -1.06
N ILE A 8 1.51 3.22 -2.13
CA ILE A 8 1.35 4.57 -2.67
C ILE A 8 1.07 4.46 -4.18
N ASP A 9 0.09 5.23 -4.65
CA ASP A 9 -0.22 5.31 -6.07
C ASP A 9 0.90 6.04 -6.81
N ILE A 10 1.40 5.47 -7.91
CA ILE A 10 2.44 6.12 -8.73
C ILE A 10 1.92 7.42 -9.34
N GLY A 11 0.63 7.45 -9.72
CA GLY A 11 -0.04 8.63 -10.24
C GLY A 11 -0.53 9.62 -9.16
N LEU A 12 0.00 9.51 -7.93
CA LEU A 12 -0.34 10.42 -6.84
C LEU A 12 -0.02 11.89 -7.18
N PRO A 13 1.14 12.24 -7.76
CA PRO A 13 1.47 13.62 -8.11
C PRO A 13 0.43 14.28 -9.00
N GLU A 14 -0.17 13.53 -9.94
CA GLU A 14 -1.11 14.04 -10.94
C GLU A 14 -2.57 14.09 -10.46
N LYS A 15 -2.86 13.63 -9.24
CA LYS A 15 -4.23 13.67 -8.72
C LYS A 15 -4.70 15.11 -8.57
N PRO A 16 -5.98 15.41 -8.91
CA PRO A 16 -6.49 16.77 -8.83
C PRO A 16 -6.35 17.37 -7.44
N GLU A 17 -6.48 16.57 -6.38
CA GLU A 17 -6.29 17.04 -5.00
C GLU A 17 -4.84 17.43 -4.69
N VAL A 18 -3.84 16.78 -5.32
CA VAL A 18 -2.43 17.19 -5.18
C VAL A 18 -2.16 18.46 -5.97
N GLN A 19 -2.70 18.57 -7.18
CA GLN A 19 -2.56 19.77 -7.99
C GLN A 19 -3.18 20.97 -7.27
N GLU A 20 -4.36 20.80 -6.67
CA GLU A 20 -4.99 21.83 -5.84
C GLU A 20 -4.15 22.17 -4.60
N LEU A 21 -3.51 21.18 -3.95
CA LEU A 21 -2.60 21.44 -2.84
C LEU A 21 -1.38 22.27 -3.26
N ILE A 22 -0.81 21.99 -4.43
CA ILE A 22 0.30 22.78 -4.99
C ILE A 22 -0.15 24.22 -5.18
N ASP A 23 -1.32 24.44 -5.78
CA ASP A 23 -1.88 25.78 -5.99
C ASP A 23 -2.16 26.53 -4.68
N LEU A 24 -2.71 25.83 -3.68
CA LEU A 24 -3.06 26.41 -2.38
C LEU A 24 -1.84 26.74 -1.51
N THR A 25 -0.78 25.94 -1.61
CA THR A 25 0.38 26.03 -0.71
C THR A 25 1.60 26.68 -1.34
N GLY A 26 1.68 26.70 -2.69
CA GLY A 26 2.86 27.13 -3.44
C GLY A 26 4.06 26.18 -3.28
N GLU A 27 3.87 25.01 -2.66
CA GLU A 27 4.93 24.05 -2.42
C GLU A 27 5.18 23.17 -3.65
N PRO A 28 6.44 22.76 -3.91
CA PRO A 28 6.74 21.80 -4.96
C PRO A 28 6.01 20.46 -4.75
N VAL A 29 5.66 19.80 -5.84
CA VAL A 29 4.91 18.53 -5.83
C VAL A 29 5.59 17.46 -4.97
N GLU A 30 6.91 17.38 -5.02
CA GLU A 30 7.71 16.44 -4.22
C GLU A 30 7.57 16.69 -2.72
N VAL A 31 7.41 17.95 -2.31
CA VAL A 31 7.20 18.32 -0.90
C VAL A 31 5.80 17.94 -0.46
N VAL A 32 4.78 18.26 -1.28
CA VAL A 32 3.37 17.90 -1.02
C VAL A 32 3.24 16.38 -0.89
N VAL A 33 3.74 15.63 -1.87
CA VAL A 33 3.68 14.17 -1.89
C VAL A 33 4.41 13.56 -0.70
N PHE A 34 5.60 14.05 -0.35
CA PHE A 34 6.34 13.52 0.78
C PHE A 34 5.64 13.80 2.12
N ARG A 35 5.01 14.97 2.29
CA ARG A 35 4.24 15.30 3.50
C ARG A 35 3.03 14.38 3.66
N LEU A 36 2.32 14.08 2.58
CA LEU A 36 1.20 13.13 2.59
C LEU A 36 1.67 11.71 2.91
N PHE A 37 2.79 11.28 2.31
CA PHE A 37 3.43 10.02 2.65
C PHE A 37 3.77 9.94 4.15
N LYS A 38 4.29 11.00 4.76
CA LYS A 38 4.56 11.03 6.21
C LYS A 38 3.29 10.88 7.05
N LEU A 39 2.21 11.59 6.69
CA LEU A 39 0.92 11.45 7.36
C LEU A 39 0.41 10.01 7.29
N TRP A 40 0.35 9.43 6.10
CA TRP A 40 -0.20 8.11 5.89
C TRP A 40 0.69 7.00 6.45
N GLY A 41 2.01 7.14 6.34
CA GLY A 41 2.98 6.25 6.96
C GLY A 41 2.80 6.22 8.48
N TRP A 42 2.73 7.39 9.12
CA TRP A 42 2.43 7.50 10.54
C TRP A 42 1.07 6.87 10.88
N ALA A 43 0.00 7.23 10.16
CA ALA A 43 -1.33 6.69 10.40
C ALA A 43 -1.34 5.15 10.27
N SER A 44 -0.62 4.59 9.31
CA SER A 44 -0.59 3.14 9.06
C SER A 44 0.04 2.32 10.17
N MET A 45 0.88 2.94 11.01
CA MET A 45 1.54 2.32 12.16
C MET A 45 0.78 2.55 13.48
N HIS A 46 -0.05 3.59 13.54
CA HIS A 46 -0.65 4.07 14.79
C HIS A 46 -2.18 4.07 14.81
N CYS A 47 -2.83 3.81 13.67
CA CYS A 47 -4.28 3.80 13.52
C CYS A 47 -4.75 2.48 12.92
N ALA A 48 -5.87 1.94 13.42
CA ALA A 48 -6.49 0.74 12.86
C ALA A 48 -7.48 1.08 11.73
N ASP A 49 -8.22 2.17 11.91
CA ASP A 49 -9.36 2.63 11.10
C ASP A 49 -9.10 3.97 10.41
N GLY A 50 -7.85 4.46 10.46
CA GLY A 50 -7.46 5.75 9.90
C GLY A 50 -7.86 6.96 10.75
N VAL A 51 -8.40 6.74 11.95
CA VAL A 51 -8.74 7.79 12.91
C VAL A 51 -7.71 7.83 14.04
N ALA A 52 -7.22 9.03 14.37
CA ALA A 52 -6.28 9.26 15.43
C ALA A 52 -6.77 10.33 16.41
N ARG A 53 -6.55 10.09 17.71
CA ARG A 53 -6.62 11.14 18.74
C ARG A 53 -5.41 12.07 18.62
N MET A 54 -5.57 13.06 17.75
CA MET A 54 -4.53 13.96 17.30
C MET A 54 -5.14 15.35 17.12
N THR A 55 -4.56 16.35 17.79
CA THR A 55 -4.90 17.75 17.52
C THR A 55 -4.05 18.28 16.37
N LEU A 56 -4.51 19.33 15.68
CA LEU A 56 -3.75 19.97 14.60
C LEU A 56 -2.32 20.38 15.01
N PRO A 57 -2.06 20.99 16.19
CA PRO A 57 -0.69 21.26 16.63
C PRO A 57 0.15 20.00 16.86
N ARG A 58 -0.47 18.90 17.28
CA ARG A 58 0.23 17.62 17.45
C ARG A 58 0.55 17.01 16.07
N LEU A 59 -0.36 17.10 15.11
CA LEU A 59 -0.14 16.69 13.74
C LEU A 59 1.05 17.40 13.11
N VAL A 60 1.12 18.73 13.25
CA VAL A 60 2.26 19.56 12.83
C VAL A 60 3.59 19.05 13.41
N ARG A 61 3.65 18.77 14.71
CA ARG A 61 4.87 18.26 15.34
C ARG A 61 5.25 16.85 14.88
N THR A 62 4.25 16.00 14.63
CA THR A 62 4.47 14.59 14.26
C THR A 62 4.81 14.41 12.79
N CYS A 63 4.06 15.06 11.90
CA CYS A 63 4.18 14.89 10.45
C CYS A 63 5.01 16.01 9.79
N GLY A 64 5.27 17.12 10.48
CA GLY A 64 5.91 18.31 9.93
C GLY A 64 4.89 19.26 9.27
N ALA A 65 5.38 20.20 8.46
CA ALA A 65 4.59 21.27 7.83
C ALA A 65 3.91 22.21 8.84
N ASP A 66 3.34 23.31 8.35
CA ASP A 66 2.60 24.25 9.17
C ASP A 66 1.10 23.89 9.25
N LYS A 67 0.32 24.70 9.99
CA LYS A 67 -1.10 24.44 10.19
C LYS A 67 -1.89 24.68 8.90
N GLU A 68 -1.44 25.66 8.12
CA GLU A 68 -2.00 26.09 6.86
C GLU A 68 -1.96 24.95 5.83
N PHE A 69 -0.82 24.25 5.75
CA PHE A 69 -0.68 23.05 4.92
C PHE A 69 -1.70 21.98 5.29
N TRP A 70 -1.80 21.59 6.56
CA TRP A 70 -2.75 20.55 6.97
C TRP A 70 -4.21 20.98 6.84
N THR A 71 -4.48 22.27 6.98
CA THR A 71 -5.80 22.83 6.70
C THR A 71 -6.12 22.73 5.21
N ALA A 72 -5.15 22.97 4.32
CA ALA A 72 -5.31 22.76 2.88
C ALA A 72 -5.53 21.28 2.56
N VAL A 73 -4.80 20.36 3.20
CA VAL A 73 -5.01 18.90 3.05
C VAL A 73 -6.43 18.52 3.46
N ALA A 74 -6.97 19.16 4.51
CA ALA A 74 -8.35 18.93 4.90
C ALA A 74 -9.36 19.49 3.90
N ARG A 75 -9.09 20.67 3.32
CA ARG A 75 -9.94 21.28 2.30
C ARG A 75 -10.08 20.41 1.05
N VAL A 76 -9.00 19.77 0.60
CA VAL A 76 -9.03 18.86 -0.56
C VAL A 76 -9.57 17.47 -0.21
N GLY A 77 -10.05 17.25 1.03
CA GLY A 77 -10.72 16.02 1.45
C GLY A 77 -9.77 14.84 1.72
N TRP A 78 -8.48 15.08 1.93
CA TRP A 78 -7.49 14.03 2.24
C TRP A 78 -7.18 13.89 3.73
N LEU A 79 -7.76 14.78 4.53
CA LEU A 79 -7.73 14.76 5.99
C LEU A 79 -9.04 15.33 6.51
N GLU A 80 -9.56 14.77 7.59
CA GLU A 80 -10.63 15.38 8.37
C GLU A 80 -10.04 15.80 9.71
N ILE A 81 -10.36 17.01 10.15
CA ILE A 81 -9.89 17.55 11.43
C ILE A 81 -11.13 17.88 12.25
N ASP A 82 -11.30 17.18 13.38
CA ASP A 82 -12.31 17.50 14.38
C ASP A 82 -11.61 18.12 15.60
N GLU A 83 -11.67 19.45 15.68
CA GLU A 83 -11.09 20.19 16.79
C GLU A 83 -11.83 19.97 18.11
N THR A 84 -13.14 19.67 18.06
CA THR A 84 -13.97 19.47 19.26
C THR A 84 -13.66 18.13 19.90
N ALA A 85 -13.55 17.07 19.08
CA ALA A 85 -13.16 15.74 19.55
C ALA A 85 -11.64 15.56 19.66
N ALA A 86 -10.84 16.55 19.23
CA ALA A 86 -9.39 16.47 19.14
C ALA A 86 -8.90 15.25 18.34
N THR A 87 -9.53 15.01 17.18
CA THR A 87 -9.19 13.89 16.30
C THR A 87 -8.84 14.36 14.89
N VAL A 88 -8.05 13.54 14.19
CA VAL A 88 -7.91 13.61 12.74
C VAL A 88 -8.24 12.26 12.13
N ALA A 89 -8.82 12.26 10.94
CA ALA A 89 -9.14 11.04 10.20
C ALA A 89 -8.65 11.12 8.76
N VAL A 90 -8.22 10.00 8.20
CA VAL A 90 -7.86 9.88 6.78
C VAL A 90 -9.06 9.31 6.02
N PRO A 91 -9.76 10.11 5.19
CA PRO A 91 -10.96 9.66 4.51
C PRO A 91 -10.69 8.50 3.54
N GLY A 92 -11.63 7.57 3.48
CA GLY A 92 -11.52 6.38 2.62
C GLY A 92 -10.38 5.44 3.03
N TRP A 93 -10.05 5.39 4.33
CA TRP A 93 -8.99 4.56 4.90
C TRP A 93 -9.00 3.13 4.38
N ASP A 94 -10.12 2.42 4.49
CA ASP A 94 -10.22 1.03 4.05
C ASP A 94 -9.97 0.86 2.55
N ARG A 95 -10.41 1.82 1.74
CA ARG A 95 -10.18 1.76 0.29
C ARG A 95 -8.69 1.88 -0.05
N ARG A 96 -7.95 2.77 0.64
CA ARG A 96 -6.53 3.04 0.36
C ARG A 96 -5.57 2.10 1.09
N PHE A 97 -5.93 1.69 2.30
CA PHE A 97 -5.05 0.99 3.24
C PHE A 97 -5.61 -0.35 3.73
N SER A 98 -6.67 -0.89 3.10
CA SER A 98 -7.25 -2.18 3.51
C SER A 98 -6.19 -3.26 3.68
N GLN A 99 -6.43 -4.09 4.70
CA GLN A 99 -5.69 -5.32 5.00
C GLN A 99 -5.55 -6.25 3.77
N ALA A 100 -6.41 -6.15 2.76
CA ALA A 100 -6.28 -6.90 1.51
C ALA A 100 -5.02 -6.52 0.69
N ALA A 101 -4.57 -5.26 0.75
CA ALA A 101 -3.30 -4.85 0.14
C ALA A 101 -2.09 -5.38 0.92
N LYS A 102 -2.10 -5.25 2.26
CA LYS A 102 -1.08 -5.82 3.16
C LYS A 102 -1.00 -7.35 3.06
N SER A 103 -2.15 -8.03 3.02
CA SER A 103 -2.26 -9.48 2.90
C SER A 103 -1.74 -10.00 1.55
N ARG A 104 -2.12 -9.38 0.42
CA ARG A 104 -1.62 -9.78 -0.92
C ARG A 104 -0.10 -9.64 -1.04
N ALA A 105 0.48 -8.57 -0.49
CA ALA A 105 1.93 -8.38 -0.46
C ALA A 105 2.63 -9.44 0.42
N GLN A 106 2.16 -9.67 1.65
CA GLN A 106 2.73 -10.68 2.54
C GLN A 106 2.58 -12.12 2.03
N HIS A 107 1.53 -12.41 1.25
CA HIS A 107 1.38 -13.71 0.57
C HIS A 107 2.36 -13.86 -0.60
N ALA A 108 2.62 -12.79 -1.36
CA ALA A 108 3.61 -12.80 -2.42
C ALA A 108 5.03 -13.00 -1.90
N ASP A 109 5.40 -12.29 -0.82
CA ASP A 109 6.72 -12.43 -0.19
C ASP A 109 6.93 -13.82 0.42
N ARG A 110 5.93 -14.35 1.15
CA ARG A 110 5.98 -15.74 1.66
C ARG A 110 6.06 -16.77 0.54
N SER A 111 5.39 -16.55 -0.58
CA SER A 111 5.47 -17.45 -1.74
C SER A 111 6.87 -17.44 -2.36
N ARG A 112 7.51 -16.26 -2.46
CA ARG A 112 8.87 -16.11 -2.97
C ARG A 112 9.90 -16.75 -2.03
N GLU A 113 9.83 -16.47 -0.74
CA GLU A 113 10.70 -17.11 0.27
C GLU A 113 10.52 -18.64 0.28
N HIS A 114 9.29 -19.14 0.11
CA HIS A 114 9.03 -20.57 0.02
C HIS A 114 9.60 -21.19 -1.27
N GLU A 115 9.56 -20.48 -2.41
CA GLU A 115 10.12 -20.94 -3.69
C GLU A 115 11.65 -20.91 -3.69
N GLU A 116 12.27 -19.89 -3.08
CA GLU A 116 13.72 -19.79 -2.86
C GLU A 116 14.24 -20.86 -1.90
N ARG A 117 13.48 -21.19 -0.85
CA ARG A 117 13.84 -22.23 0.13
C ARG A 117 13.63 -23.65 -0.41
N ASN A 118 12.87 -23.83 -1.49
CA ASN A 118 12.57 -25.14 -2.06
C ASN A 118 12.59 -25.13 -3.61
N PRO A 119 13.77 -24.96 -4.23
CA PRO A 119 13.92 -24.78 -5.68
C PRO A 119 13.53 -26.02 -6.52
N GLY A 120 13.28 -27.17 -5.90
CA GLY A 120 13.12 -28.47 -6.57
C GLY A 120 11.68 -28.91 -6.89
N ARG A 121 10.64 -28.13 -6.56
CA ARG A 121 9.23 -28.62 -6.67
C ARG A 121 8.56 -28.37 -8.04
N LYS A 122 9.30 -28.01 -9.10
CA LYS A 122 8.73 -27.97 -10.47
C LYS A 122 9.17 -29.16 -11.29
N ARG A 123 8.29 -30.16 -11.32
CA ARG A 123 7.76 -30.95 -12.46
C ARG A 123 7.48 -32.38 -12.00
N LYS A 124 6.20 -32.72 -11.86
CA LYS A 124 5.80 -34.13 -12.02
C LYS A 124 5.97 -34.41 -13.51
N PRO A 125 6.83 -35.33 -13.95
CA PRO A 125 6.88 -35.69 -15.36
C PRO A 125 5.49 -36.21 -15.75
N GLU A 126 4.98 -35.74 -16.90
CA GLU A 126 3.82 -36.35 -17.53
C GLU A 126 4.09 -37.86 -17.65
N PRO A 127 3.09 -38.73 -17.40
CA PRO A 127 3.29 -40.16 -17.60
C PRO A 127 3.59 -40.36 -19.09
N SER A 128 4.84 -40.68 -19.43
CA SER A 128 5.20 -41.00 -20.81
C SER A 128 4.41 -42.24 -21.18
N GLY A 129 3.43 -42.08 -22.05
CA GLY A 129 2.70 -43.20 -22.63
C GLY A 129 3.70 -44.18 -23.20
N ALA A 130 3.73 -45.38 -22.62
CA ALA A 130 4.50 -46.49 -23.12
C ALA A 130 4.00 -46.79 -24.53
N TYR A 131 4.76 -46.38 -25.54
CA TYR A 131 4.59 -46.87 -26.90
C TYR A 131 5.26 -48.25 -26.94
N ALA A 132 4.45 -49.30 -26.95
CA ALA A 132 4.89 -50.65 -27.27
C ALA A 132 4.22 -51.09 -28.57
N PRO A 133 4.98 -51.14 -29.67
CA PRO A 133 4.80 -52.13 -30.73
C PRO A 133 6.13 -52.92 -30.84
N ASP A 134 6.19 -54.21 -31.14
CA ASP A 134 5.30 -55.11 -31.85
C ASP A 134 5.48 -56.52 -31.25
N ASP A 135 4.41 -57.31 -31.19
CA ASP A 135 4.48 -58.75 -31.03
C ASP A 135 4.12 -59.39 -32.39
N PRO A 136 5.08 -59.94 -33.16
CA PRO A 136 4.75 -60.65 -34.38
C PRO A 136 4.61 -62.14 -34.05
N ALA A 137 3.39 -62.54 -33.68
CA ALA A 137 3.07 -63.96 -33.57
C ALA A 137 1.67 -64.25 -34.13
N HIS A 138 1.56 -64.27 -35.46
CA HIS A 138 0.57 -65.09 -36.15
C HIS A 138 1.04 -65.46 -37.56
N GLU A 139 1.36 -66.75 -37.74
CA GLU A 139 1.39 -67.61 -38.96
C GLU A 139 2.50 -68.66 -38.75
N ARG A 140 2.29 -69.98 -38.70
CA ARG A 140 1.18 -70.89 -39.03
C ARG A 140 1.25 -72.14 -38.14
#